data_AF-A0A4Y9NSF0-F1
#
_entry.id   AF-A0A4Y9NSF0-F1
#
_cell.length_a   1.000
_cell.length_b   1.000
_cell.length_c   1.000
_cell.angle_alpha   90.00
_cell.angle_beta   90.00
_cell.angle_gamma   90.00
#
_symmetry.space_group_name_H-M   'P 1'
#
loop_
_entity.id
_entity.type
_entity.pdbx_description
1 polymer ?
#
loop_
_entity_poly.entity_id
_entity_poly.type
_entity_poly.pdbx_seq_one_letter_code
_entity_poly.pdbx_strand_id
1 'polypeptide(L)'
;MKLDSRHIVGLPVKLGRDLMRHLNVYRIDVASVHSFFNEQHWRVTVDAARKINPRIPVGIRQNVDEKEYCRIWGFRFNPIKRAEAERVFAALLAEGYLEPNEPEHSRDTRRYQLSRKGRQTAAANLTKRFDRAKADEEVRELIAHANRINTRDELVFYVNKITAFGSYLSDTDDLGDIDLVVNLNVRRPNTRFTEESHYRADNSGKSLDFSSRLDYGRNEVMQLLRARRARLSFASASTVEELKTEASVLFEWGPDTKRRAEMEAFDWRLHEPLRQVKEWLAANPVNSDPVEIARWCQGVADVLSKGGLYVRLFHNWSGNFAQKMMPYWGLPTSQAAAATAHDISWAEYATRAATYITEGYKQTITPVVEREFYLHFAYNLDASDAAILTAERFGWKPAEDQQYISMRNHTDHLETIYQLHPELKDGVASS
;
A
#
# COMPACT_ATOMS: atom_id res chain seq x y z
N MET A 1 -18.31 -21.11 -18.84
CA MET A 1 -19.35 -22.16 -18.86
C MET A 1 -20.72 -21.51 -18.82
N LYS A 2 -21.65 -21.93 -19.69
CA LYS A 2 -23.03 -21.43 -19.74
C LYS A 2 -23.82 -22.00 -18.55
N LEU A 3 -24.36 -21.15 -17.68
CA LEU A 3 -25.40 -21.56 -16.74
C LEU A 3 -26.74 -21.37 -17.45
N ASP A 4 -27.25 -22.45 -18.06
CA ASP A 4 -28.48 -22.42 -18.86
C ASP A 4 -29.77 -22.28 -18.04
N SER A 5 -29.67 -22.36 -16.72
CA SER A 5 -30.81 -22.27 -15.82
C SER A 5 -30.86 -20.93 -15.09
N ARG A 6 -32.07 -20.34 -15.01
CA ARG A 6 -32.35 -19.18 -14.13
C ARG A 6 -32.15 -19.51 -12.64
N HIS A 7 -32.06 -20.81 -12.30
CA HIS A 7 -31.94 -21.30 -10.94
C HIS A 7 -30.86 -22.39 -10.80
N ILE A 8 -30.23 -22.47 -9.64
CA ILE A 8 -29.35 -23.58 -9.23
C ILE A 8 -29.95 -24.14 -7.95
N VAL A 9 -30.32 -25.43 -7.92
CA VAL A 9 -31.00 -26.08 -6.78
C VAL A 9 -32.20 -25.28 -6.23
N GLY A 10 -32.99 -24.67 -7.12
CA GLY A 10 -34.12 -23.81 -6.77
C GLY A 10 -33.76 -22.41 -6.23
N LEU A 11 -32.47 -22.07 -6.13
CA LEU A 11 -32.01 -20.72 -5.80
C LEU A 11 -31.86 -19.89 -7.06
N PRO A 12 -32.05 -18.55 -7.02
CA PRO A 12 -31.67 -17.68 -8.13
C PRO A 12 -30.22 -17.93 -8.54
N VAL A 13 -29.94 -17.98 -9.85
CA VAL A 13 -28.62 -18.36 -10.39
C VAL A 13 -27.44 -17.61 -9.74
N LYS A 14 -27.62 -16.32 -9.44
CA LYS A 14 -26.60 -15.52 -8.74
C LYS A 14 -26.33 -16.02 -7.32
N LEU A 15 -27.38 -16.28 -6.56
CA LEU A 15 -27.28 -16.74 -5.19
C LEU A 15 -26.66 -18.15 -5.13
N GLY A 16 -27.07 -19.05 -6.04
CA GLY A 16 -26.48 -20.39 -6.14
C GLY A 16 -25.00 -20.35 -6.52
N ARG A 17 -24.61 -19.49 -7.47
CA ARG A 17 -23.20 -19.28 -7.81
C ARG A 17 -22.38 -18.73 -6.64
N ASP A 18 -22.89 -17.70 -5.98
CA ASP A 18 -22.20 -17.07 -4.84
C ASP A 18 -22.06 -18.05 -3.67
N LEU A 19 -23.05 -18.94 -3.47
CA LEU A 19 -22.95 -20.06 -2.54
C LEU A 19 -21.81 -21.02 -2.94
N MET A 20 -21.69 -21.39 -4.23
CA MET A 20 -20.58 -22.26 -4.67
C MET A 20 -19.22 -21.60 -4.42
N ARG A 21 -19.09 -20.29 -4.68
CA ARG A 21 -17.85 -19.54 -4.39
C ARG A 21 -17.51 -19.55 -2.90
N HIS A 22 -18.52 -19.37 -2.05
CA HIS A 22 -18.34 -19.44 -0.60
C HIS A 22 -17.87 -20.84 -0.18
N LEU A 23 -18.55 -21.90 -0.66
CA LEU A 23 -18.20 -23.27 -0.32
C LEU A 23 -16.83 -23.72 -0.86
N ASN A 24 -16.30 -23.10 -1.91
CA ASN A 24 -14.99 -23.45 -2.48
C ASN A 24 -13.81 -23.14 -1.55
N VAL A 25 -13.99 -22.26 -0.55
CA VAL A 25 -12.91 -21.78 0.33
C VAL A 25 -13.01 -22.38 1.73
N TYR A 26 -14.18 -22.91 2.11
CA TYR A 26 -14.48 -23.40 3.45
C TYR A 26 -14.74 -24.90 3.48
N ARG A 27 -14.85 -25.45 4.69
CA ARG A 27 -15.40 -26.79 4.90
C ARG A 27 -16.82 -26.84 4.30
N ILE A 28 -17.13 -27.88 3.54
CA ILE A 28 -18.45 -28.03 2.94
C ILE A 28 -19.33 -28.92 3.83
N ASP A 29 -20.27 -28.28 4.54
CA ASP A 29 -21.31 -28.92 5.34
C ASP A 29 -22.58 -28.06 5.41
N VAL A 30 -23.62 -28.59 6.06
CA VAL A 30 -24.90 -27.89 6.29
C VAL A 30 -24.69 -26.57 7.05
N ALA A 31 -23.77 -26.52 8.02
CA ALA A 31 -23.52 -25.34 8.83
C ALA A 31 -22.96 -24.20 7.98
N SER A 32 -22.10 -24.52 7.01
CA SER A 32 -21.51 -23.55 6.09
C SER A 32 -22.53 -22.99 5.11
N VAL A 33 -23.45 -23.83 4.60
CA VAL A 33 -24.60 -23.36 3.81
C VAL A 33 -25.52 -22.45 4.65
N HIS A 34 -25.75 -22.81 5.92
CA HIS A 34 -26.58 -22.03 6.84
C HIS A 34 -25.96 -20.67 7.17
N SER A 35 -24.66 -20.63 7.44
CA SER A 35 -23.88 -19.40 7.66
C SER A 35 -24.01 -18.46 6.47
N PHE A 36 -23.73 -18.96 5.26
CA PHE A 36 -23.86 -18.18 4.02
C PHE A 36 -25.24 -17.54 3.87
N PHE A 37 -26.32 -18.30 4.08
CA PHE A 37 -27.67 -17.74 3.95
C PHE A 37 -27.99 -16.68 5.00
N ASN A 38 -27.53 -16.86 6.24
CA ASN A 38 -27.68 -15.83 7.27
C ASN A 38 -26.90 -14.57 6.93
N GLU A 39 -25.66 -14.69 6.44
CA GLU A 39 -24.86 -13.54 5.99
C GLU A 39 -25.54 -12.77 4.84
N GLN A 40 -26.10 -13.48 3.84
CA GLN A 40 -26.83 -12.82 2.76
C GLN A 40 -28.13 -12.19 3.25
N HIS A 41 -28.88 -12.88 4.13
CA HIS A 41 -30.12 -12.36 4.70
C HIS A 41 -29.87 -11.13 5.57
N TRP A 42 -28.77 -11.11 6.32
CA TRP A 42 -28.33 -9.98 7.14
C TRP A 42 -28.07 -8.75 6.28
N ARG A 43 -27.28 -8.90 5.21
CA ARG A 43 -26.98 -7.79 4.28
C ARG A 43 -28.24 -7.18 3.68
N VAL A 44 -29.19 -8.01 3.24
CA VAL A 44 -30.47 -7.53 2.70
C VAL A 44 -31.30 -6.83 3.76
N THR A 45 -31.32 -7.35 4.99
CA THR A 45 -32.04 -6.75 6.12
C THR A 45 -31.47 -5.38 6.48
N VAL A 46 -30.13 -5.26 6.57
CA VAL A 46 -29.44 -3.98 6.79
C VAL A 46 -29.74 -3.00 5.67
N ASP A 47 -29.76 -3.44 4.41
CA ASP A 47 -30.06 -2.57 3.27
C ASP A 47 -31.50 -2.05 3.29
N ALA A 48 -32.46 -2.90 3.67
CA ALA A 48 -33.84 -2.49 3.86
C ALA A 48 -33.96 -1.49 5.02
N ALA A 49 -33.30 -1.75 6.15
CA ALA A 49 -33.28 -0.84 7.30
C ALA A 49 -32.65 0.52 6.94
N ARG A 50 -31.56 0.53 6.16
CA ARG A 50 -30.89 1.75 5.69
C ARG A 50 -31.74 2.62 4.78
N LYS A 51 -32.62 2.01 3.96
CA LYS A 51 -33.58 2.76 3.15
C LYS A 51 -34.57 3.54 4.01
N ILE A 52 -34.92 3.01 5.17
CA ILE A 52 -35.82 3.65 6.15
C ILE A 52 -35.03 4.65 7.01
N ASN A 53 -33.82 4.28 7.45
CA ASN A 53 -32.95 5.09 8.28
C ASN A 53 -31.54 5.19 7.67
N PRO A 54 -31.26 6.24 6.88
CA PRO A 54 -29.98 6.44 6.22
C PRO A 54 -28.78 6.63 7.16
N ARG A 55 -29.02 6.88 8.46
CA ARG A 55 -27.95 7.03 9.47
C ARG A 55 -27.29 5.70 9.84
N ILE A 56 -27.91 4.56 9.53
CA ILE A 56 -27.33 3.25 9.79
C ILE A 56 -26.04 3.08 8.93
N PRO A 57 -24.87 2.83 9.56
CA PRO A 57 -23.60 2.67 8.87
C PRO A 57 -23.59 1.49 7.88
N VAL A 58 -22.94 1.68 6.72
CA VAL A 58 -22.70 0.59 5.74
C VAL A 58 -21.87 -0.56 6.34
N GLY A 59 -20.94 -0.24 7.24
CA GLY A 59 -20.02 -1.22 7.82
C GLY A 59 -20.70 -2.36 8.59
N ILE A 60 -21.94 -2.14 9.06
CA ILE A 60 -22.73 -3.15 9.79
C ILE A 60 -23.01 -4.40 8.91
N ARG A 61 -22.92 -4.28 7.58
CA ARG A 61 -23.06 -5.41 6.65
C ARG A 61 -22.06 -6.55 6.85
N GLN A 62 -20.95 -6.32 7.53
CA GLN A 62 -19.84 -7.28 7.67
C GLN A 62 -19.71 -7.88 9.08
N ASN A 63 -20.68 -7.64 9.97
CA ASN A 63 -20.48 -7.77 11.42
C ASN A 63 -20.99 -9.05 12.09
N VAL A 64 -20.39 -9.35 13.25
CA VAL A 64 -20.47 -10.62 14.00
C VAL A 64 -21.52 -10.61 15.13
N ASP A 65 -22.07 -9.44 15.51
CA ASP A 65 -23.12 -9.34 16.54
C ASP A 65 -24.42 -8.70 16.01
N GLU A 66 -25.20 -9.51 15.31
CA GLU A 66 -26.49 -9.10 14.71
C GLU A 66 -27.48 -8.56 15.75
N LYS A 67 -27.46 -9.11 16.98
CA LYS A 67 -28.41 -8.75 18.05
C LYS A 67 -28.14 -7.36 18.60
N GLU A 68 -26.88 -7.05 18.85
CA GLU A 68 -26.50 -5.73 19.34
C GLU A 68 -26.86 -4.63 18.33
N TYR A 69 -26.58 -4.83 17.04
CA TYR A 69 -26.90 -3.83 16.02
C TYR A 69 -28.41 -3.66 15.80
N CYS A 70 -29.18 -4.75 15.84
CA CYS A 70 -30.65 -4.67 15.82
C CYS A 70 -31.16 -3.80 16.99
N ARG A 71 -30.60 -3.96 18.19
CA ARG A 71 -30.96 -3.17 19.38
C ARG A 71 -30.58 -1.69 19.23
N ILE A 72 -29.35 -1.40 18.79
CA ILE A 72 -28.85 -0.01 18.64
C ILE A 72 -29.65 0.77 17.60
N TRP A 73 -29.94 0.13 16.46
CA TRP A 73 -30.53 0.82 15.30
C TRP A 73 -32.04 0.60 15.14
N GLY A 74 -32.65 -0.18 16.03
CA GLY A 74 -34.10 -0.35 16.10
C GLY A 74 -34.71 -1.12 14.92
N PHE A 75 -34.01 -2.12 14.39
CA PHE A 75 -34.56 -3.03 13.37
C PHE A 75 -34.51 -4.48 13.83
N ARG A 76 -35.26 -5.37 13.14
CA ARG A 76 -35.34 -6.79 13.48
C ARG A 76 -34.65 -7.63 12.41
N PHE A 77 -33.94 -8.66 12.85
CA PHE A 77 -33.37 -9.70 12.00
C PHE A 77 -33.91 -11.06 12.44
N ASN A 78 -34.37 -11.85 11.47
CA ASN A 78 -34.88 -13.20 11.70
C ASN A 78 -33.98 -14.19 10.94
N PRO A 79 -33.09 -14.93 11.62
CA PRO A 79 -32.20 -15.87 10.96
C PRO A 79 -32.94 -16.89 10.11
N ILE A 80 -32.33 -17.28 8.99
CA ILE A 80 -32.83 -18.36 8.14
C ILE A 80 -32.85 -19.65 8.95
N LYS A 81 -33.91 -20.44 8.82
CA LYS A 81 -34.05 -21.72 9.53
C LYS A 81 -33.03 -22.73 9.00
N ARG A 82 -32.42 -23.50 9.89
CA ARG A 82 -31.45 -24.55 9.53
C ARG A 82 -32.03 -25.59 8.54
N ALA A 83 -33.30 -25.93 8.66
CA ALA A 83 -33.99 -26.86 7.76
C ALA A 83 -33.92 -26.42 6.28
N GLU A 84 -33.88 -25.11 6.00
CA GLU A 84 -33.74 -24.59 4.64
C GLU A 84 -32.32 -24.83 4.09
N ALA A 85 -31.30 -24.68 4.93
CA ALA A 85 -29.93 -25.00 4.58
C ALA A 85 -29.74 -26.51 4.33
N GLU A 86 -30.39 -27.35 5.14
CA GLU A 86 -30.41 -28.81 4.96
C GLU A 86 -31.04 -29.21 3.62
N ARG A 87 -32.17 -28.60 3.27
CA ARG A 87 -32.85 -28.80 1.98
C ARG A 87 -31.95 -28.43 0.80
N VAL A 88 -31.30 -27.27 0.85
CA VAL A 88 -30.38 -26.81 -0.19
C VAL A 88 -29.15 -27.72 -0.26
N PHE A 89 -28.57 -28.10 0.87
CA PHE A 89 -27.41 -28.99 0.92
C PHE A 89 -27.71 -30.36 0.30
N ALA A 90 -28.86 -30.94 0.63
CA ALA A 90 -29.32 -32.20 0.04
C ALA A 90 -29.53 -32.08 -1.47
N ALA A 91 -30.11 -30.97 -1.95
CA ALA A 91 -30.28 -30.72 -3.37
C ALA A 91 -28.94 -30.55 -4.11
N LEU A 92 -27.94 -29.91 -3.48
CA LEU A 92 -26.61 -29.76 -4.05
C LEU A 92 -25.88 -31.10 -4.23
N LEU A 93 -26.06 -32.01 -3.29
CA LEU A 93 -25.58 -33.40 -3.41
C LEU A 93 -26.33 -34.15 -4.51
N ALA A 94 -27.67 -34.12 -4.48
CA ALA A 94 -28.51 -34.83 -5.44
C ALA A 94 -28.30 -34.38 -6.89
N GLU A 95 -28.09 -33.07 -7.11
CA GLU A 95 -27.83 -32.51 -8.44
C GLU A 95 -26.33 -32.55 -8.85
N GLY A 96 -25.46 -33.13 -8.01
CA GLY A 96 -24.05 -33.37 -8.32
C GLY A 96 -23.17 -32.11 -8.32
N TYR A 97 -23.54 -31.06 -7.59
CA TYR A 97 -22.65 -29.91 -7.35
C TYR A 97 -21.61 -30.19 -6.27
N LEU A 98 -21.92 -31.12 -5.37
CA LEU A 98 -21.05 -31.62 -4.31
C LEU A 98 -20.74 -33.10 -4.54
N GLU A 99 -19.55 -33.51 -4.13
CA GLU A 99 -19.12 -34.91 -4.13
C GLU A 99 -18.40 -35.23 -2.81
N PRO A 100 -18.36 -36.51 -2.39
CA PRO A 100 -17.54 -36.92 -1.25
C PRO A 100 -16.08 -36.50 -1.46
N ASN A 101 -15.44 -36.02 -0.40
CA ASN A 101 -14.02 -35.69 -0.44
C ASN A 101 -13.22 -36.95 -0.10
N GLU A 102 -12.34 -37.38 -0.99
CA GLU A 102 -11.31 -38.37 -0.68
C GLU A 102 -10.13 -37.63 -0.03
N PRO A 103 -9.83 -37.87 1.26
CA PRO A 103 -8.80 -37.11 1.95
C PRO A 103 -7.43 -37.44 1.36
N GLU A 104 -6.79 -36.44 0.74
CA GLU A 104 -5.42 -36.59 0.22
C GLU A 104 -4.38 -36.73 1.35
N HIS A 105 -4.71 -36.26 2.56
CA HIS A 105 -3.82 -36.24 3.72
C HIS A 105 -4.56 -36.64 4.99
N SER A 106 -3.87 -37.27 5.95
CA SER A 106 -4.46 -37.73 7.23
C SER A 106 -5.05 -36.62 8.11
N ARG A 107 -4.73 -35.36 7.82
CA ARG A 107 -5.28 -34.17 8.50
C ARG A 107 -6.49 -33.55 7.78
N ASP A 108 -6.83 -34.01 6.56
CA ASP A 108 -8.01 -33.50 5.86
C ASP A 108 -9.27 -34.16 6.43
N THR A 109 -10.06 -33.36 7.14
CA THR A 109 -11.31 -33.78 7.78
C THR A 109 -12.55 -33.37 6.97
N ARG A 110 -12.36 -32.79 5.78
CA ARG A 110 -13.45 -32.42 4.88
C ARG A 110 -14.13 -33.69 4.38
N ARG A 111 -15.46 -33.75 4.54
CA ARG A 111 -16.29 -34.88 4.07
C ARG A 111 -16.79 -34.70 2.65
N TYR A 112 -16.86 -33.45 2.18
CA TYR A 112 -17.38 -33.08 0.87
C TYR A 112 -16.50 -32.02 0.24
N GLN A 113 -16.45 -32.02 -1.09
CA GLN A 113 -15.80 -31.00 -1.91
C GLN A 113 -16.73 -30.57 -3.05
N LEU A 114 -16.43 -29.44 -3.69
CA LEU A 114 -17.11 -29.09 -4.93
C LEU A 114 -16.71 -30.09 -6.02
N SER A 115 -17.71 -30.65 -6.69
CA SER A 115 -17.49 -31.42 -7.90
C SER A 115 -16.99 -30.53 -9.03
N ARG A 116 -16.59 -31.13 -10.16
CA ARG A 116 -16.27 -30.36 -11.38
C ARG A 116 -17.40 -29.38 -11.75
N LYS A 117 -18.66 -29.82 -11.66
CA LYS A 117 -19.85 -28.99 -11.92
C LYS A 117 -19.96 -27.84 -10.91
N GLY A 118 -19.70 -28.11 -9.63
CA GLY A 118 -19.66 -27.11 -8.55
C GLY A 118 -18.59 -26.04 -8.80
N ARG A 119 -17.35 -26.45 -9.10
CA ARG A 119 -16.23 -25.53 -9.37
C ARG A 119 -16.46 -24.68 -10.61
N GLN A 120 -16.95 -25.28 -11.69
CA GLN A 120 -17.28 -24.54 -12.91
C GLN A 120 -18.41 -23.52 -12.66
N THR A 121 -19.40 -23.88 -11.82
CA THR A 121 -20.45 -22.95 -11.41
C THR A 121 -19.88 -21.82 -10.58
N ALA A 122 -19.01 -22.10 -9.60
CA ALA A 122 -18.32 -21.08 -8.81
C ALA A 122 -17.53 -20.11 -9.70
N ALA A 123 -16.85 -20.61 -10.72
CA ALA A 123 -16.06 -19.81 -11.66
C ALA A 123 -16.93 -18.98 -12.62
N ALA A 124 -18.18 -19.38 -12.90
CA ALA A 124 -19.01 -18.75 -13.92
C ALA A 124 -19.24 -17.24 -13.68
N ASN A 125 -18.92 -16.43 -14.69
CA ASN A 125 -19.30 -15.02 -14.68
C ASN A 125 -20.75 -14.86 -15.14
N LEU A 126 -21.52 -14.04 -14.39
CA LEU A 126 -22.91 -13.69 -14.69
C LEU A 126 -22.99 -12.35 -15.45
N THR A 127 -21.87 -11.90 -15.98
CA THR A 127 -21.82 -10.73 -16.86
C THR A 127 -22.67 -11.03 -18.09
N LYS A 128 -23.48 -10.04 -18.51
CA LYS A 128 -24.30 -10.19 -19.72
C LYS A 128 -23.37 -10.53 -20.88
N ARG A 129 -23.71 -11.61 -21.60
CA ARG A 129 -22.95 -12.02 -22.78
C ARG A 129 -22.94 -10.93 -23.84
N PHE A 130 -21.93 -10.95 -24.69
CA PHE A 130 -21.66 -9.91 -25.66
C PHE A 130 -21.12 -10.52 -26.94
N ASP A 131 -21.31 -9.79 -28.05
CA ASP A 131 -20.90 -10.24 -29.37
C ASP A 131 -19.37 -10.24 -29.53
N ARG A 132 -18.89 -10.98 -30.54
CA ARG A 132 -17.46 -11.07 -30.85
C ARG A 132 -16.85 -9.74 -31.24
N ALA A 133 -17.57 -8.92 -31.99
CA ALA A 133 -17.10 -7.60 -32.39
C ALA A 133 -16.74 -6.74 -31.17
N LYS A 134 -17.55 -6.82 -30.11
CA LYS A 134 -17.29 -6.12 -28.86
C LYS A 134 -16.15 -6.78 -28.06
N ALA A 135 -15.92 -8.09 -28.17
CA ALA A 135 -14.74 -8.73 -27.59
C ALA A 135 -13.44 -8.30 -28.25
N ASP A 136 -13.43 -8.22 -29.58
CA ASP A 136 -12.27 -7.75 -30.34
C ASP A 136 -11.94 -6.28 -30.03
N GLU A 137 -12.97 -5.45 -29.80
CA GLU A 137 -12.78 -4.09 -29.30
C GLU A 137 -12.09 -4.08 -27.93
N GLU A 138 -12.59 -4.87 -26.97
CA GLU A 138 -12.03 -4.92 -25.61
C GLU A 138 -10.57 -5.41 -25.62
N VAL A 139 -10.23 -6.37 -26.49
CA VAL A 139 -8.85 -6.85 -26.70
C VAL A 139 -7.97 -5.77 -27.31
N ARG A 140 -8.46 -5.04 -28.31
CA ARG A 140 -7.70 -3.95 -28.93
C ARG A 140 -7.40 -2.85 -27.92
N GLU A 141 -8.38 -2.47 -27.11
CA GLU A 141 -8.22 -1.49 -26.05
C GLU A 141 -7.29 -1.98 -24.94
N LEU A 142 -7.34 -3.27 -24.59
CA LEU A 142 -6.41 -3.91 -23.66
C LEU A 142 -4.96 -3.84 -24.15
N ILE A 143 -4.70 -4.18 -25.42
CA ILE A 143 -3.37 -4.10 -26.03
C ILE A 143 -2.88 -2.65 -26.04
N ALA A 144 -3.74 -1.69 -26.40
CA ALA A 144 -3.40 -0.27 -26.34
C ALA A 144 -3.07 0.19 -24.91
N HIS A 145 -3.77 -0.31 -23.88
CA HIS A 145 -3.42 -0.06 -22.48
C HIS A 145 -2.08 -0.69 -22.08
N ALA A 146 -1.81 -1.93 -22.49
CA ALA A 146 -0.53 -2.59 -22.22
C ALA A 146 0.65 -1.77 -22.75
N ASN A 147 0.53 -1.26 -23.98
CA ASN A 147 1.53 -0.35 -24.56
C ASN A 147 1.71 0.93 -23.73
N ARG A 148 0.61 1.60 -23.34
CA ARG A 148 0.69 2.80 -22.47
C ARG A 148 1.28 2.51 -21.09
N ILE A 149 1.06 1.32 -20.54
CA ILE A 149 1.66 0.89 -19.27
C ILE A 149 3.16 0.63 -19.44
N ASN A 150 3.57 0.06 -20.57
CA ASN A 150 4.97 -0.24 -20.82
C ASN A 150 5.83 1.02 -21.00
N THR A 151 5.25 2.17 -21.34
CA THR A 151 5.95 3.47 -21.38
C THR A 151 6.09 4.16 -20.02
N ARG A 152 5.44 3.65 -18.97
CA ARG A 152 5.43 4.23 -17.62
C ARG A 152 6.58 3.71 -16.78
N ASP A 153 7.70 4.44 -16.78
CA ASP A 153 8.94 4.01 -16.11
C ASP A 153 8.86 4.02 -14.59
N GLU A 154 7.88 4.74 -14.03
CA GLU A 154 7.61 4.77 -12.61
C GLU A 154 7.01 3.46 -12.07
N LEU A 155 6.55 2.55 -12.94
CA LEU A 155 5.98 1.27 -12.54
C LEU A 155 7.08 0.24 -12.29
N VAL A 156 6.88 -0.60 -11.27
CA VAL A 156 7.84 -1.66 -10.90
C VAL A 156 7.89 -2.77 -11.95
N PHE A 157 6.74 -3.06 -12.56
CA PHE A 157 6.59 -4.10 -13.58
C PHE A 157 6.18 -3.51 -14.93
N TYR A 158 6.42 -4.27 -15.99
CA TYR A 158 5.86 -4.03 -17.31
C TYR A 158 5.09 -5.28 -17.77
N VAL A 159 4.14 -5.08 -18.68
CA VAL A 159 3.40 -6.16 -19.32
C VAL A 159 4.29 -6.81 -20.37
N ASN A 160 4.76 -8.03 -20.10
CA ASN A 160 5.61 -8.76 -21.03
C ASN A 160 4.77 -9.54 -22.05
N LYS A 161 3.71 -10.22 -21.60
CA LYS A 161 2.93 -11.08 -22.48
C LYS A 161 1.48 -11.17 -22.02
N ILE A 162 0.55 -11.14 -22.97
CA ILE A 162 -0.87 -11.43 -22.75
C ILE A 162 -1.26 -12.58 -23.67
N THR A 163 -1.79 -13.64 -23.07
CA THR A 163 -2.24 -14.84 -23.78
C THR A 163 -3.71 -15.04 -23.53
N ALA A 164 -4.52 -15.15 -24.59
CA ALA A 164 -5.92 -15.53 -24.47
C ALA A 164 -6.08 -17.05 -24.53
N PHE A 165 -7.13 -17.53 -23.87
CA PHE A 165 -7.56 -18.92 -23.93
C PHE A 165 -9.08 -19.01 -23.81
N GLY A 166 -9.61 -20.22 -23.83
CA GLY A 166 -11.05 -20.46 -23.62
C GLY A 166 -11.93 -19.92 -24.74
N SER A 167 -13.14 -19.47 -24.39
CA SER A 167 -14.21 -19.24 -25.37
C SER A 167 -13.92 -18.14 -26.40
N TYR A 168 -13.04 -17.19 -26.07
CA TYR A 168 -12.62 -16.14 -27.01
C TYR A 168 -11.94 -16.70 -28.26
N LEU A 169 -11.23 -17.82 -28.16
CA LEU A 169 -10.55 -18.46 -29.29
C LEU A 169 -11.46 -19.34 -30.16
N SER A 170 -12.68 -19.64 -29.71
CA SER A 170 -13.64 -20.44 -30.50
C SER A 170 -14.42 -19.57 -31.48
N ASP A 171 -15.10 -20.17 -32.47
CA ASP A 171 -15.94 -19.43 -33.44
C ASP A 171 -17.29 -18.94 -32.89
N THR A 172 -17.53 -19.03 -31.58
CA THR A 172 -18.77 -18.56 -30.98
C THR A 172 -18.86 -17.02 -31.04
N ASP A 173 -19.99 -16.51 -31.51
CA ASP A 173 -20.30 -15.08 -31.48
C ASP A 173 -20.84 -14.64 -30.10
N ASP A 174 -21.32 -15.59 -29.29
CA ASP A 174 -21.85 -15.33 -27.96
C ASP A 174 -20.77 -15.56 -26.88
N LEU A 175 -20.19 -14.48 -26.32
CA LEU A 175 -19.07 -14.54 -25.36
C LEU A 175 -19.48 -14.07 -23.95
N GLY A 176 -19.00 -14.72 -22.90
CA GLY A 176 -19.27 -14.33 -21.51
C GLY A 176 -18.25 -13.34 -20.96
N ASP A 177 -16.98 -13.66 -21.18
CA ASP A 177 -15.77 -12.94 -20.79
C ASP A 177 -14.61 -13.33 -21.71
N ILE A 178 -13.49 -12.65 -21.52
CA ILE A 178 -12.23 -12.90 -22.22
C ILE A 178 -11.23 -13.42 -21.17
N ASP A 179 -10.93 -14.71 -21.26
CA ASP A 179 -10.00 -15.39 -20.37
C ASP A 179 -8.56 -15.15 -20.82
N LEU A 180 -7.77 -14.57 -19.93
CA LEU A 180 -6.44 -14.05 -20.22
C LEU A 180 -5.44 -14.46 -19.15
N VAL A 181 -4.24 -14.83 -19.58
CA VAL A 181 -3.05 -14.89 -18.72
C VAL A 181 -2.18 -13.68 -19.03
N VAL A 182 -1.80 -12.96 -17.97
CA VAL A 182 -0.93 -11.78 -18.07
C VAL A 182 0.39 -12.09 -17.36
N ASN A 183 1.47 -12.09 -18.12
CA ASN A 183 2.83 -12.21 -17.60
C ASN A 183 3.44 -10.82 -17.47
N LEU A 184 3.92 -10.53 -16.27
CA LEU A 184 4.61 -9.30 -15.93
C LEU A 184 6.07 -9.60 -15.63
N ASN A 185 6.97 -8.76 -16.12
CA ASN A 185 8.39 -8.82 -15.80
C ASN A 185 8.80 -7.59 -14.98
N VAL A 186 9.82 -7.76 -14.15
CA VAL A 186 10.42 -6.68 -13.38
C VAL A 186 11.09 -5.71 -14.36
N ARG A 187 10.81 -4.41 -14.19
CA ARG A 187 11.34 -3.35 -15.06
C ARG A 187 12.84 -3.11 -14.82
N ARG A 188 13.27 -3.24 -13.56
CA ARG A 188 14.65 -3.06 -13.11
C ARG A 188 15.11 -4.32 -12.36
N PRO A 189 15.71 -5.30 -13.04
CA PRO A 189 16.04 -6.59 -12.42
C PRO A 189 17.18 -6.47 -11.39
N ASN A 190 18.03 -5.46 -11.52
CA ASN A 190 19.17 -5.22 -10.62
C ASN A 190 18.78 -4.45 -9.33
N THR A 191 17.52 -4.04 -9.19
CA THR A 191 17.03 -3.35 -7.99
C THR A 191 16.20 -4.31 -7.13
N ARG A 192 16.04 -3.97 -5.84
CA ARG A 192 15.10 -4.67 -4.96
C ARG A 192 13.68 -4.22 -5.31
N PHE A 193 13.03 -4.91 -6.24
CA PHE A 193 11.66 -4.61 -6.70
C PHE A 193 10.63 -4.56 -5.55
N THR A 194 10.91 -5.22 -4.43
CA THR A 194 10.11 -5.14 -3.18
C THR A 194 10.19 -3.75 -2.55
N GLU A 195 11.37 -3.14 -2.51
CA GLU A 195 11.55 -1.76 -2.03
C GLU A 195 10.83 -0.77 -2.94
N GLU A 196 10.89 -0.96 -4.27
CA GLU A 196 10.13 -0.14 -5.21
C GLU A 196 8.62 -0.29 -5.02
N SER A 197 8.16 -1.53 -4.78
CA SER A 197 6.74 -1.83 -4.52
C SER A 197 6.26 -1.17 -3.23
N HIS A 198 7.07 -1.22 -2.17
CA HIS A 198 6.80 -0.49 -0.93
C HIS A 198 6.73 1.00 -1.13
N TYR A 199 7.70 1.58 -1.84
CA TYR A 199 7.71 3.00 -2.14
C TYR A 199 6.46 3.42 -2.91
N ARG A 200 6.05 2.65 -3.92
CA ARG A 200 4.82 2.92 -4.66
C ARG A 200 3.58 2.75 -3.79
N ALA A 201 3.55 1.76 -2.89
CA ALA A 201 2.46 1.58 -1.94
C ALA A 201 2.33 2.79 -1.01
N ASP A 202 3.45 3.29 -0.48
CA ASP A 202 3.51 4.46 0.41
C ASP A 202 3.05 5.75 -0.26
N ASN A 203 3.32 5.88 -1.56
CA ASN A 203 2.93 7.05 -2.36
C ASN A 203 1.57 6.88 -3.07
N SER A 204 0.88 5.75 -2.88
CA SER A 204 -0.37 5.45 -3.61
C SER A 204 -1.62 6.17 -3.09
N GLY A 205 -1.58 6.76 -1.89
CA GLY A 205 -2.78 7.26 -1.22
C GLY A 205 -3.65 6.19 -0.56
N LYS A 206 -3.22 4.93 -0.59
CA LYS A 206 -4.00 3.82 -0.04
C LYS A 206 -3.46 3.40 1.33
N SER A 207 -4.38 3.10 2.25
CA SER A 207 -4.05 2.33 3.45
C SER A 207 -4.00 0.86 3.07
N LEU A 208 -2.83 0.22 3.22
CA LEU A 208 -2.57 -1.14 2.78
C LEU A 208 -1.91 -1.93 3.92
N ASP A 209 -2.33 -3.17 4.11
CA ASP A 209 -1.66 -4.10 5.02
C ASP A 209 -0.28 -4.54 4.48
N PHE A 210 0.51 -5.21 5.32
CA PHE A 210 1.86 -5.64 4.98
C PHE A 210 1.91 -6.50 3.71
N SER A 211 1.02 -7.49 3.59
CA SER A 211 0.96 -8.40 2.43
C SER A 211 0.63 -7.65 1.13
N SER A 212 -0.34 -6.74 1.18
CA SER A 212 -0.75 -5.92 0.03
C SER A 212 0.36 -4.95 -0.41
N ARG A 213 1.23 -4.53 0.51
CA ARG A 213 2.39 -3.67 0.22
C ARG A 213 3.50 -4.43 -0.52
N LEU A 214 3.74 -5.69 -0.17
CA LEU A 214 4.76 -6.53 -0.83
C LEU A 214 4.44 -6.73 -2.32
N ASP A 215 3.18 -7.03 -2.64
CA ASP A 215 2.72 -7.29 -4.00
C ASP A 215 2.18 -6.04 -4.72
N TYR A 216 2.33 -4.85 -4.13
CA TYR A 216 1.67 -3.64 -4.62
C TYR A 216 2.04 -3.33 -6.08
N GLY A 217 3.33 -3.38 -6.42
CA GLY A 217 3.79 -3.08 -7.79
C GLY A 217 3.16 -3.99 -8.83
N ARG A 218 3.01 -5.29 -8.52
CA ARG A 218 2.35 -6.27 -9.40
C ARG A 218 0.86 -5.96 -9.52
N ASN A 219 0.19 -5.79 -8.38
CA ASN A 219 -1.25 -5.55 -8.30
C ASN A 219 -1.65 -4.25 -8.99
N GLU A 220 -0.82 -3.21 -8.88
CA GLU A 220 -1.07 -1.93 -9.53
C GLU A 220 -1.07 -2.05 -11.05
N VAL A 221 -0.08 -2.73 -11.64
CA VAL A 221 -0.06 -2.98 -13.09
C VAL A 221 -1.27 -3.78 -13.53
N MET A 222 -1.65 -4.82 -12.79
CA MET A 222 -2.85 -5.62 -13.09
C MET A 222 -4.13 -4.79 -13.02
N GLN A 223 -4.26 -3.90 -12.03
CA GLN A 223 -5.42 -3.01 -11.90
C GLN A 223 -5.48 -1.97 -13.03
N LEU A 224 -4.35 -1.36 -13.38
CA LEU A 224 -4.23 -0.41 -14.49
C LEU A 224 -4.60 -1.09 -15.82
N LEU A 225 -4.07 -2.29 -16.05
CA LEU A 225 -4.34 -3.06 -17.27
C LEU A 225 -5.82 -3.45 -17.38
N ARG A 226 -6.43 -3.88 -16.27
CA ARG A 226 -7.86 -4.24 -16.24
C ARG A 226 -8.76 -3.03 -16.48
N ALA A 227 -8.35 -1.82 -16.09
CA ALA A 227 -9.09 -0.57 -16.27
C ALA A 227 -10.58 -0.66 -15.86
N ARG A 228 -10.89 -1.42 -14.79
CA ARG A 228 -12.25 -1.73 -14.31
C ARG A 228 -13.18 -2.42 -15.33
N ARG A 229 -12.64 -3.02 -16.39
CA ARG A 229 -13.41 -3.78 -17.38
C ARG A 229 -13.78 -5.14 -16.81
N ALA A 230 -15.06 -5.33 -16.54
CA ALA A 230 -15.59 -6.54 -15.92
C ALA A 230 -15.52 -7.78 -16.84
N ARG A 231 -15.39 -7.58 -18.15
CA ARG A 231 -15.33 -8.64 -19.17
C ARG A 231 -13.94 -9.27 -19.32
N LEU A 232 -12.90 -8.64 -18.77
CA LEU A 232 -11.55 -9.18 -18.77
C LEU A 232 -11.35 -10.03 -17.51
N SER A 233 -11.04 -11.30 -17.73
CA SER A 233 -10.78 -12.30 -16.69
C SER A 233 -9.28 -12.63 -16.70
N PHE A 234 -8.58 -12.31 -15.60
CA PHE A 234 -7.15 -12.55 -15.48
C PHE A 234 -6.92 -13.81 -14.63
N ALA A 235 -6.34 -14.84 -15.23
CA ALA A 235 -6.00 -16.12 -14.61
C ALA A 235 -4.50 -16.23 -14.31
N SER A 236 -4.15 -17.22 -13.48
CA SER A 236 -2.76 -17.63 -13.24
C SER A 236 -2.20 -18.34 -14.48
N ALA A 237 -0.88 -18.28 -14.69
CA ALA A 237 -0.21 -19.05 -15.73
C ALA A 237 -0.44 -20.56 -15.58
N SER A 238 -0.46 -21.08 -14.35
CA SER A 238 -0.72 -22.49 -14.07
C SER A 238 -2.08 -22.97 -14.56
N THR A 239 -3.07 -22.06 -14.66
CA THR A 239 -4.43 -22.39 -15.10
C THR A 239 -4.45 -22.88 -16.55
N VAL A 240 -3.60 -22.34 -17.44
CA VAL A 240 -3.56 -22.79 -18.85
C VAL A 240 -2.93 -24.17 -18.96
N GLU A 241 -1.87 -24.43 -18.19
CA GLU A 241 -1.19 -25.73 -18.14
C GLU A 241 -2.12 -26.83 -17.60
N GLU A 242 -2.85 -26.52 -16.52
CA GLU A 242 -3.80 -27.44 -15.88
C GLU A 242 -5.01 -27.75 -16.78
N LEU A 243 -5.53 -26.75 -17.49
CA LEU A 243 -6.74 -26.92 -18.31
C LEU A 243 -6.45 -27.53 -19.70
N LYS A 244 -5.18 -27.63 -20.12
CA LYS A 244 -4.76 -28.16 -21.44
C LYS A 244 -5.55 -27.57 -22.61
N THR A 245 -5.86 -26.27 -22.55
CA THR A 245 -6.66 -25.60 -23.57
C THR A 245 -5.77 -25.00 -24.64
N GLU A 246 -6.32 -24.79 -25.82
CA GLU A 246 -5.68 -23.93 -26.81
C GLU A 246 -5.49 -22.52 -26.25
N ALA A 247 -4.34 -21.93 -26.55
CA ALA A 247 -3.93 -20.62 -26.07
C ALA A 247 -3.26 -19.85 -27.21
N SER A 248 -3.57 -18.56 -27.32
CA SER A 248 -3.04 -17.69 -28.37
C SER A 248 -2.44 -16.43 -27.77
N VAL A 249 -1.23 -16.08 -28.22
CA VAL A 249 -0.53 -14.88 -27.76
C VAL A 249 -1.15 -13.67 -28.44
N LEU A 250 -1.77 -12.79 -27.65
CA LEU A 250 -2.38 -11.55 -28.15
C LEU A 250 -1.41 -10.37 -28.13
N PHE A 251 -0.47 -10.39 -27.19
CA PHE A 251 0.50 -9.32 -27.00
C PHE A 251 1.79 -9.90 -26.46
N GLU A 252 2.91 -9.47 -27.00
CA GLU A 252 4.24 -9.76 -26.49
C GLU A 252 5.11 -8.53 -26.66
N TRP A 253 5.81 -8.17 -25.58
CA TRP A 253 6.66 -7.00 -25.54
C TRP A 253 7.87 -7.27 -24.64
N GLY A 254 9.03 -6.93 -25.16
CA GLY A 254 10.28 -6.86 -24.41
C GLY A 254 11.02 -5.58 -24.76
N PRO A 255 11.68 -4.92 -23.79
CA PRO A 255 12.48 -3.75 -24.09
C PRO A 255 13.69 -4.16 -24.95
N ASP A 256 13.95 -3.39 -26.00
CA ASP A 256 15.23 -3.43 -26.69
C ASP A 256 16.38 -2.97 -25.77
N THR A 257 17.62 -3.10 -26.23
CA THR A 257 18.81 -2.76 -25.43
C THR A 257 18.81 -1.31 -24.97
N LYS A 258 18.37 -0.37 -25.82
CA LYS A 258 18.34 1.06 -25.49
C LYS A 258 17.29 1.31 -24.41
N ARG A 259 16.07 0.81 -24.61
CA ARG A 259 14.97 0.98 -23.66
C ARG A 259 15.28 0.31 -22.33
N ARG A 260 15.99 -0.82 -22.33
CA ARG A 260 16.44 -1.48 -21.11
C ARG A 260 17.41 -0.61 -20.32
N ALA A 261 18.39 0.00 -20.99
CA ALA A 261 19.30 0.94 -20.35
C ALA A 261 18.57 2.17 -19.77
N GLU A 262 17.57 2.72 -20.49
CA GLU A 262 16.74 3.81 -19.98
C GLU A 262 15.95 3.40 -18.72
N MET A 263 15.37 2.20 -18.72
CA MET A 263 14.62 1.66 -17.58
C MET A 263 15.51 1.43 -16.36
N GLU A 264 16.73 0.95 -16.56
CA GLU A 264 17.73 0.72 -15.50
C GLU A 264 18.30 2.02 -14.95
N ALA A 265 18.48 3.05 -15.79
CA ALA A 265 18.95 4.37 -15.38
C ALA A 265 17.86 5.20 -14.66
N PHE A 266 16.59 4.81 -14.76
CA PHE A 266 15.49 5.53 -14.14
C PHE A 266 15.53 5.41 -12.61
N ASP A 267 15.77 6.53 -11.94
CA ASP A 267 15.68 6.63 -10.49
C ASP A 267 14.23 6.81 -10.03
N TRP A 268 13.59 5.69 -9.72
CA TRP A 268 12.20 5.64 -9.27
C TRP A 268 11.96 6.37 -7.95
N ARG A 269 13.00 6.61 -7.13
CA ARG A 269 12.87 7.37 -5.86
C ARG A 269 12.64 8.84 -6.12
N LEU A 270 13.09 9.34 -7.27
CA LEU A 270 12.93 10.74 -7.66
C LEU A 270 11.63 11.00 -8.39
N HIS A 271 10.93 9.98 -8.90
CA HIS A 271 9.75 10.20 -9.75
C HIS A 271 8.65 11.01 -9.07
N GLU A 272 8.24 10.59 -7.88
CA GLU A 272 7.18 11.25 -7.13
C GLU A 272 7.63 12.63 -6.58
N PRO A 273 8.83 12.79 -5.97
CA PRO A 273 9.36 14.11 -5.65
C PRO A 273 9.41 15.06 -6.84
N LEU A 274 9.89 14.59 -8.00
CA LEU A 274 9.96 15.39 -9.23
C LEU A 274 8.59 15.84 -9.70
N ARG A 275 7.58 14.97 -9.65
CA ARG A 275 6.20 15.31 -10.03
C ARG A 275 5.68 16.45 -9.15
N GLN A 276 5.87 16.33 -7.85
CA GLN A 276 5.38 17.32 -6.89
C GLN A 276 6.15 18.64 -6.93
N VAL A 277 7.47 18.59 -7.11
CA VAL A 277 8.29 19.78 -7.35
C VAL A 277 7.82 20.50 -8.60
N LYS A 278 7.57 19.78 -9.69
CA LYS A 278 7.06 20.38 -10.94
C LYS A 278 5.68 21.02 -10.76
N GLU A 279 4.77 20.38 -10.04
CA GLU A 279 3.46 20.93 -9.70
C GLU A 279 3.57 22.21 -8.86
N TRP A 280 4.48 22.21 -7.88
CA TRP A 280 4.74 23.38 -7.06
C TRP A 280 5.38 24.53 -7.86
N LEU A 281 6.37 24.23 -8.71
CA LEU A 281 7.04 25.20 -9.58
C LEU A 281 6.07 25.85 -10.57
N ALA A 282 5.04 25.12 -11.03
CA ALA A 282 4.00 25.68 -11.86
C ALA A 282 3.19 26.79 -11.14
N ALA A 283 3.08 26.72 -9.81
CA ALA A 283 2.44 27.74 -8.99
C ALA A 283 3.44 28.76 -8.39
N ASN A 284 4.74 28.43 -8.34
CA ASN A 284 5.80 29.20 -7.70
C ASN A 284 7.07 29.18 -8.55
N PRO A 285 7.12 29.98 -9.64
CA PRO A 285 8.25 29.95 -10.55
C PRO A 285 9.53 30.44 -9.87
N VAL A 286 10.53 29.56 -9.77
CA VAL A 286 11.90 29.88 -9.35
C VAL A 286 12.88 29.35 -10.39
N ASN A 287 14.02 30.03 -10.54
CA ASN A 287 15.04 29.72 -11.54
C ASN A 287 16.02 28.66 -11.03
N SER A 288 15.54 27.41 -10.91
CA SER A 288 16.30 26.27 -10.40
C SER A 288 15.94 24.99 -11.15
N ASP A 289 16.86 24.03 -11.24
CA ASP A 289 16.59 22.71 -11.85
C ASP A 289 15.65 21.88 -10.93
N PRO A 290 14.46 21.48 -11.41
CA PRO A 290 13.54 20.62 -10.65
C PRO A 290 14.17 19.32 -10.15
N VAL A 291 15.15 18.76 -10.87
CA VAL A 291 15.84 17.52 -10.51
C VAL A 291 16.71 17.70 -9.27
N GLU A 292 17.44 18.80 -9.21
CA GLU A 292 18.21 19.14 -8.01
C GLU A 292 17.26 19.34 -6.82
N ILE A 293 16.14 20.02 -7.03
CA ILE A 293 15.12 20.22 -5.99
C ILE A 293 14.60 18.90 -5.42
N ALA A 294 14.22 17.99 -6.30
CA ALA A 294 13.78 16.66 -5.90
C ALA A 294 14.85 15.89 -5.13
N ARG A 295 16.12 15.94 -5.55
CA ARG A 295 17.23 15.22 -4.90
C ARG A 295 17.50 15.72 -3.48
N TRP A 296 17.50 17.03 -3.28
CA TRP A 296 17.70 17.60 -1.95
C TRP A 296 16.51 17.32 -1.03
N CYS A 297 15.26 17.41 -1.53
CA CYS A 297 14.08 17.00 -0.76
C CYS A 297 14.17 15.52 -0.32
N GLN A 298 14.65 14.64 -1.21
CA GLN A 298 14.91 13.24 -0.90
C GLN A 298 15.96 13.09 0.19
N GLY A 299 17.10 13.78 0.08
CA GLY A 299 18.15 13.74 1.09
C GLY A 299 17.66 14.23 2.47
N VAL A 300 16.83 15.27 2.49
CA VAL A 300 16.24 15.82 3.72
C VAL A 300 15.35 14.78 4.37
N ALA A 301 14.48 14.14 3.59
CA ALA A 301 13.60 13.10 4.12
C ALA A 301 14.38 11.88 4.62
N ASP A 302 15.44 11.47 3.93
CA ASP A 302 16.28 10.35 4.36
C ASP A 302 16.94 10.64 5.72
N VAL A 303 17.36 11.89 5.97
CA VAL A 303 17.88 12.32 7.28
C VAL A 303 16.79 12.27 8.35
N LEU A 304 15.62 12.84 8.07
CA LEU A 304 14.49 12.89 9.01
C LEU A 304 13.91 11.49 9.33
N SER A 305 14.08 10.53 8.41
CA SER A 305 13.57 9.15 8.56
C SER A 305 14.44 8.26 9.44
N LYS A 306 15.68 8.67 9.78
CA LYS A 306 16.61 7.87 10.61
C LYS A 306 16.14 7.67 12.06
N GLY A 307 15.09 8.36 12.50
CA GLY A 307 14.45 8.19 13.82
C GLY A 307 13.42 7.05 13.93
N GLY A 308 13.41 6.08 13.00
CA GLY A 308 12.54 4.89 13.09
C GLY A 308 11.10 5.07 12.61
N LEU A 309 10.73 6.28 12.20
CA LEU A 309 9.52 6.54 11.43
C LEU A 309 9.93 6.66 9.96
N TYR A 310 9.46 5.74 9.11
CA TYR A 310 9.46 5.95 7.67
C TYR A 310 8.60 7.19 7.39
N VAL A 311 9.23 8.37 7.36
CA VAL A 311 8.56 9.62 7.04
C VAL A 311 8.21 9.52 5.56
N ARG A 312 6.93 9.23 5.29
CA ARG A 312 6.37 9.20 3.95
C ARG A 312 6.68 10.55 3.32
N LEU A 313 7.54 10.55 2.31
CA LEU A 313 8.09 11.75 1.70
C LEU A 313 7.05 12.80 1.32
N PHE A 314 5.81 12.39 1.02
CA PHE A 314 4.77 13.35 0.64
C PHE A 314 3.34 13.12 1.14
N HIS A 315 3.05 12.09 1.93
CA HIS A 315 1.70 11.99 2.54
C HIS A 315 1.47 13.07 3.61
N ASN A 316 2.54 13.54 4.25
CA ASN A 316 2.52 14.63 5.23
C ASN A 316 3.03 15.98 4.67
N TRP A 317 3.41 16.06 3.40
CA TRP A 317 3.74 17.33 2.71
C TRP A 317 2.52 17.91 1.98
N SER A 318 1.31 17.66 2.48
CA SER A 318 0.12 18.36 2.03
C SER A 318 0.28 19.86 2.33
N GLY A 319 0.77 20.61 1.35
CA GLY A 319 0.85 22.07 1.31
C GLY A 319 1.91 22.71 2.21
N ASN A 320 1.91 22.43 3.51
CA ASN A 320 2.63 23.26 4.49
C ASN A 320 4.11 22.90 4.66
N PHE A 321 4.47 21.61 4.71
CA PHE A 321 5.85 21.24 5.04
C PHE A 321 6.83 21.53 3.89
N ALA A 322 6.43 21.21 2.65
CA ALA A 322 7.19 21.57 1.45
C ALA A 322 7.44 23.08 1.38
N GLN A 323 6.38 23.88 1.58
CA GLN A 323 6.46 25.34 1.60
C GLN A 323 7.35 25.87 2.72
N LYS A 324 7.37 25.22 3.89
CA LYS A 324 8.28 25.54 5.00
C LYS A 324 9.74 25.16 4.72
N MET A 325 9.98 24.10 3.96
CA MET A 325 11.32 23.63 3.64
C MET A 325 11.96 24.36 2.46
N MET A 326 11.19 24.82 1.48
CA MET A 326 11.70 25.47 0.28
C MET A 326 12.56 26.73 0.52
N PRO A 327 12.33 27.57 1.55
CA PRO A 327 13.24 28.67 1.91
C PRO A 327 14.66 28.22 2.26
N TYR A 328 14.84 26.95 2.66
CA TYR A 328 16.13 26.36 3.01
C TYR A 328 16.81 25.68 1.80
N TRP A 329 16.27 25.87 0.60
CA TRP A 329 16.88 25.46 -0.67
C TRP A 329 18.30 26.03 -0.81
N GLY A 330 19.28 25.17 -1.10
CA GLY A 330 20.69 25.55 -1.19
C GLY A 330 21.48 25.50 0.14
N LEU A 331 20.81 25.23 1.27
CA LEU A 331 21.49 24.87 2.52
C LEU A 331 21.82 23.37 2.54
N PRO A 332 22.90 22.97 3.25
CA PRO A 332 23.15 21.58 3.58
C PRO A 332 21.89 20.88 4.11
N THR A 333 21.64 19.68 3.62
CA THR A 333 20.48 18.84 3.94
C THR A 333 20.20 18.74 5.44
N SER A 334 21.25 18.65 6.25
CA SER A 334 21.14 18.58 7.72
C SER A 334 20.77 19.92 8.37
N GLN A 335 21.14 21.06 7.78
CA GLN A 335 20.87 22.41 8.33
C GLN A 335 19.39 22.75 8.16
N ALA A 336 18.86 22.46 6.98
CA ALA A 336 17.45 22.66 6.67
C ALA A 336 16.54 21.77 7.52
N ALA A 337 16.92 20.49 7.69
CA ALA A 337 16.17 19.51 8.48
C ALA A 337 16.08 19.93 9.95
N ALA A 338 17.20 20.34 10.55
CA ALA A 338 17.24 20.82 11.92
C ALA A 338 16.48 22.15 12.10
N ALA A 339 16.69 23.15 11.24
CA ALA A 339 15.99 24.44 11.37
C ALA A 339 14.47 24.33 11.35
N THR A 340 13.93 23.38 10.58
CA THR A 340 12.48 23.14 10.53
C THR A 340 11.97 22.26 11.68
N ALA A 341 12.78 21.31 12.17
CA ALA A 341 12.42 20.54 13.36
C ALA A 341 12.31 21.43 14.62
N HIS A 342 13.07 22.52 14.68
CA HIS A 342 13.21 23.35 15.88
C HIS A 342 12.47 24.70 15.82
N ASP A 343 11.83 25.02 14.69
CA ASP A 343 11.18 26.33 14.45
C ASP A 343 12.12 27.52 14.75
N ILE A 344 13.43 27.33 14.53
CA ILE A 344 14.48 28.31 14.79
C ILE A 344 15.58 28.16 13.73
N SER A 345 16.11 29.27 13.24
CA SER A 345 17.20 29.23 12.25
C SER A 345 18.51 28.75 12.89
N TRP A 346 19.39 28.11 12.11
CA TRP A 346 20.75 27.77 12.58
C TRP A 346 21.49 29.01 13.09
N ALA A 347 21.39 30.16 12.40
CA ALA A 347 22.06 31.39 12.82
C ALA A 347 21.58 31.89 14.18
N GLU A 348 20.26 31.85 14.42
CA GLU A 348 19.66 32.22 15.69
C GLU A 348 20.04 31.22 16.80
N TYR A 349 20.00 29.91 16.51
CA TYR A 349 20.43 28.87 17.44
C TYR A 349 21.91 29.01 17.83
N ALA A 350 22.78 29.14 16.84
CA ALA A 350 24.22 29.30 17.03
C ALA A 350 24.54 30.57 17.80
N THR A 351 23.80 31.68 17.55
CA THR A 351 23.93 32.92 18.33
C THR A 351 23.55 32.69 19.79
N ARG A 352 22.45 31.99 20.06
CA ARG A 352 22.03 31.69 21.44
C ARG A 352 23.04 30.81 22.17
N ALA A 353 23.48 29.72 21.54
CA ALA A 353 24.50 28.81 22.11
C ALA A 353 25.83 29.54 22.34
N ALA A 354 26.24 30.40 21.39
CA ALA A 354 27.42 31.24 21.51
C ALA A 354 27.34 32.23 22.68
N THR A 355 26.17 32.84 22.90
CA THR A 355 25.94 33.73 24.06
C THR A 355 26.12 32.97 25.36
N TYR A 356 25.54 31.76 25.49
CA TYR A 356 25.72 30.94 26.70
C TYR A 356 27.20 30.60 26.96
N ILE A 357 27.96 30.23 25.93
CA ILE A 357 29.39 29.94 26.08
C ILE A 357 30.20 31.20 26.43
N THR A 358 29.94 32.31 25.75
CA THR A 358 30.70 33.56 25.94
C THR A 358 30.41 34.20 27.29
N GLU A 359 29.15 34.22 27.72
CA GLU A 359 28.74 34.85 28.96
C GLU A 359 28.93 33.94 30.17
N GLY A 360 28.57 32.66 30.03
CA GLY A 360 28.57 31.68 31.12
C GLY A 360 29.90 30.98 31.34
N TYR A 361 30.70 30.77 30.29
CA TYR A 361 31.99 30.06 30.38
C TYR A 361 33.20 30.93 30.04
N LYS A 362 32.96 32.18 29.60
CA LYS A 362 34.00 33.16 29.19
C LYS A 362 34.94 32.63 28.10
N GLN A 363 34.41 31.80 27.21
CA GLN A 363 35.18 31.24 26.10
C GLN A 363 34.85 31.92 24.77
N THR A 364 35.77 31.78 23.82
CA THR A 364 35.58 32.27 22.46
C THR A 364 35.04 31.17 21.56
N ILE A 365 34.13 31.53 20.65
CA ILE A 365 33.57 30.58 19.69
C ILE A 365 34.55 30.38 18.57
N THR A 366 35.17 29.21 18.53
CA THR A 366 36.00 28.76 17.42
C THR A 366 35.17 27.95 16.42
N PRO A 367 35.63 27.75 15.17
CA PRO A 367 34.93 26.90 14.22
C PRO A 367 34.71 25.45 14.69
N VAL A 368 35.57 24.96 15.60
CA VAL A 368 35.40 23.62 16.20
C VAL A 368 34.23 23.62 17.18
N VAL A 369 34.09 24.66 17.98
CA VAL A 369 32.98 24.86 18.93
C VAL A 369 31.66 25.04 18.19
N GLU A 370 31.67 25.81 17.09
CA GLU A 370 30.51 26.01 16.23
C GLU A 370 30.05 24.69 15.57
N ARG A 371 30.99 23.81 15.20
CA ARG A 371 30.66 22.46 14.71
C ARG A 371 29.99 21.60 15.78
N GLU A 372 30.37 21.73 17.05
CA GLU A 372 29.73 21.02 18.15
C GLU A 372 28.29 21.49 18.36
N PHE A 373 28.05 22.80 18.36
CA PHE A 373 26.69 23.35 18.37
C PHE A 373 25.83 22.79 17.23
N TYR A 374 26.43 22.59 16.06
CA TYR A 374 25.72 22.06 14.91
C TYR A 374 25.30 20.60 15.09
N LEU A 375 26.14 19.78 15.73
CA LEU A 375 25.78 18.41 16.09
C LEU A 375 24.60 18.42 17.05
N HIS A 376 24.66 19.21 18.12
CA HIS A 376 23.57 19.32 19.09
C HIS A 376 22.27 19.87 18.50
N PHE A 377 22.39 20.83 17.57
CA PHE A 377 21.28 21.34 16.78
C PHE A 377 20.62 20.22 15.95
N ALA A 378 21.41 19.35 15.32
CA ALA A 378 20.87 18.21 14.58
C ALA A 378 20.16 17.17 15.45
N TYR A 379 20.45 17.14 16.76
CA TYR A 379 19.86 16.24 17.75
C TYR A 379 18.67 16.84 18.53
N ASN A 380 18.14 18.01 18.12
CA ASN A 380 17.01 18.66 18.80
C ASN A 380 17.29 19.06 20.26
N LEU A 381 18.55 19.38 20.57
CA LEU A 381 18.91 19.91 21.89
C LEU A 381 18.66 21.41 21.91
N ASP A 382 18.17 21.94 23.03
CA ASP A 382 18.03 23.38 23.18
C ASP A 382 19.42 24.04 23.21
N ALA A 383 19.48 25.34 22.90
CA ALA A 383 20.75 26.05 22.79
C ALA A 383 21.54 26.10 24.12
N SER A 384 20.85 26.03 25.27
CA SER A 384 21.48 26.00 26.58
C SER A 384 22.06 24.62 26.90
N ASP A 385 21.33 23.52 26.68
CA ASP A 385 21.84 22.15 26.81
C ASP A 385 23.01 21.90 25.85
N ALA A 386 22.95 22.41 24.62
CA ALA A 386 24.04 22.31 23.67
C ALA A 386 25.30 23.04 24.13
N ALA A 387 25.15 24.26 24.69
CA ALA A 387 26.27 25.00 25.25
C ALA A 387 26.89 24.29 26.45
N ILE A 388 26.04 23.72 27.32
CA ILE A 388 26.46 22.94 28.48
C ILE A 388 27.27 21.70 28.06
N LEU A 389 26.72 20.88 27.16
CA LEU A 389 27.37 19.67 26.65
C LEU A 389 28.68 19.99 25.92
N THR A 390 28.68 21.08 25.15
CA THR A 390 29.90 21.57 24.49
C THR A 390 30.95 21.96 25.53
N ALA A 391 30.56 22.70 26.57
CA ALA A 391 31.47 23.08 27.64
C ALA A 391 32.03 21.88 28.42
N GLU A 392 31.21 20.86 28.72
CA GLU A 392 31.66 19.62 29.34
C GLU A 392 32.69 18.90 28.45
N ARG A 393 32.41 18.80 27.15
CA ARG A 393 33.30 18.17 26.18
C ARG A 393 34.66 18.86 26.09
N PHE A 394 34.70 20.19 26.19
CA PHE A 394 35.95 20.95 26.20
C PHE A 394 36.54 21.17 27.60
N GLY A 395 35.95 20.57 28.65
CA GLY A 395 36.45 20.66 30.03
C GLY A 395 36.35 22.06 30.64
N TRP A 396 35.43 22.89 30.16
CA TRP A 396 35.26 24.27 30.60
C TRP A 396 34.45 24.36 31.88
N LYS A 397 34.88 25.26 32.76
CA LYS A 397 34.17 25.55 34.01
C LYS A 397 33.31 26.81 33.84
N PRO A 398 32.10 26.84 34.40
CA PRO A 398 31.29 28.04 34.40
C PRO A 398 31.98 29.15 35.22
N ALA A 399 31.77 30.39 34.81
CA ALA A 399 32.21 31.57 35.53
C ALA A 399 31.58 31.63 36.93
N GLU A 400 32.31 32.17 37.92
CA GLU A 400 31.92 32.19 39.35
C GLU A 400 30.50 32.75 39.59
N ASP A 401 30.07 33.68 38.73
CA ASP A 401 28.79 34.40 38.84
C ASP A 401 27.57 33.59 38.31
N GLN A 402 27.81 32.46 37.62
CA GLN A 402 26.76 31.64 36.98
C GLN A 402 26.62 30.22 37.55
N GLN A 403 27.31 29.90 38.66
CA GLN A 403 27.21 28.59 39.31
C GLN A 403 25.75 28.17 39.66
N TYR A 404 24.84 29.14 39.82
CA TYR A 404 23.43 28.91 40.16
C TYR A 404 22.55 28.42 38.98
N ILE A 405 22.93 28.67 37.73
CA ILE A 405 22.18 28.21 36.53
C ILE A 405 22.60 26.78 36.16
N SER A 406 23.87 26.43 36.38
CA SER A 406 24.43 25.11 36.11
C SER A 406 23.85 24.01 37.03
N MET A 407 23.63 24.26 38.32
CA MET A 407 23.34 23.17 39.27
C MET A 407 21.89 22.64 39.32
N ARG A 408 20.89 23.33 38.74
CA ARG A 408 19.46 22.94 38.93
C ARG A 408 18.87 22.01 37.87
N ASN A 409 19.51 21.89 36.70
CA ASN A 409 19.01 21.07 35.58
C ASN A 409 20.00 19.97 35.13
N HIS A 410 21.20 19.89 35.71
CA HIS A 410 22.32 19.20 35.08
C HIS A 410 22.25 17.66 35.10
N THR A 411 21.82 17.03 36.19
CA THR A 411 22.07 15.58 36.36
C THR A 411 20.98 14.70 35.76
N ASP A 412 19.70 15.07 35.93
CA ASP A 412 18.57 14.24 35.47
C ASP A 412 18.32 14.37 33.96
N HIS A 413 18.55 15.56 33.38
CA HIS A 413 18.37 15.78 31.93
C HIS A 413 19.50 15.15 31.11
N LEU A 414 20.75 15.21 31.57
CA LEU A 414 21.89 14.63 30.87
C LEU A 414 21.86 13.09 30.85
N GLU A 415 21.45 12.44 31.94
CA GLU A 415 21.25 10.98 31.92
C GLU A 415 20.16 10.57 30.93
N THR A 416 19.07 11.34 30.84
CA THR A 416 18.01 11.09 29.86
C THR A 416 18.50 11.29 28.43
N ILE A 417 19.28 12.34 28.16
CA ILE A 417 19.87 12.62 26.84
C ILE A 417 20.87 11.53 26.45
N TYR A 418 21.76 11.10 27.34
CA TYR A 418 22.72 10.02 27.06
C TYR A 418 22.08 8.64 26.98
N GLN A 419 20.91 8.42 27.59
CA GLN A 419 20.11 7.20 27.39
C GLN A 419 19.45 7.17 26.01
N LEU A 420 19.03 8.33 25.49
CA LEU A 420 18.42 8.46 24.17
C LEU A 420 19.46 8.51 23.04
N HIS A 421 20.64 9.05 23.31
CA HIS A 421 21.73 9.31 22.36
C HIS A 421 23.10 8.89 22.92
N PRO A 422 23.35 7.58 23.11
CA PRO A 422 24.57 7.07 23.72
C PRO A 422 25.86 7.43 22.95
N GLU A 423 25.77 7.69 21.64
CA GLU A 423 26.89 8.12 20.81
C GLU A 423 27.50 9.48 21.23
N LEU A 424 26.72 10.33 21.91
CA LEU A 424 27.22 11.60 22.44
C LEU A 424 28.13 11.40 23.67
N LYS A 425 28.06 10.23 24.30
CA LYS A 425 28.86 9.86 25.49
C LYS A 425 30.28 9.44 25.10
N ASP A 426 30.44 8.72 23.99
CA ASP A 426 31.73 8.18 23.54
C ASP A 426 32.67 9.25 22.92
N GLY A 427 32.10 10.37 22.48
CA GLY A 427 32.85 11.54 21.99
C GLY A 427 33.60 12.32 23.07
N VAL A 428 33.29 12.09 24.35
CA VAL A 428 33.90 12.77 25.51
C VAL A 428 35.20 12.07 25.97
N ALA A 429 35.38 10.79 25.64
CA ALA A 429 36.54 9.99 26.08
C ALA A 429 37.71 9.95 25.07
N SER A 430 37.55 10.54 23.88
CA SER A 430 38.42 10.26 22.71
C SER A 430 39.10 11.50 22.10
N SER A 431 39.37 12.55 22.89
CA SER A 431 40.13 13.73 22.43
C SER A 431 41.04 14.29 23.51
#